data_AF-A0A9Q4IWQ5-F1
#
_entry.id   AF-A0A9Q4IWQ5-F1
#
_cell.length_a   1.000
_cell.length_b   1.000
_cell.length_c   1.000
_cell.angle_alpha   90.00
_cell.angle_beta   90.00
_cell.angle_gamma   90.00
#
_symmetry.space_group_name_H-M   'P 1'
#
loop_
_entity.id
_entity.type
_entity.pdbx_description
1 polymer ?
#
loop_
_entity_poly.entity_id
_entity_poly.type
_entity_poly.pdbx_seq_one_letter_code
_entity_poly.pdbx_strand_id
1 'polypeptide(L)'
;MKEITYNNQKKEIPDSLEELSPKEYYRYLELVLMMNAGEISPFQMRCKLLSCLLGMKHSLLLCRGEIQEELLAQLPALDGFFDITSQEGMTVYDARLKTGRNLLPAYKEWKGPGDMLSGITFGQFIECMG
;
A
#
# COMPACT_ATOMS: atom_id res chain seq x y z
N MET A 1 -6.25 0.79 -10.49
CA MET A 1 -5.21 -0.15 -10.95
C MET A 1 -4.26 0.62 -11.84
N LYS A 2 -2.96 0.31 -11.80
CA LYS A 2 -1.92 0.94 -12.61
C LYS A 2 -1.14 -0.12 -13.37
N GLU A 3 -0.84 0.11 -14.64
CA GLU A 3 -0.01 -0.78 -15.45
C GLU A 3 1.47 -0.48 -15.19
N ILE A 4 2.26 -1.53 -14.98
CA ILE A 4 3.71 -1.50 -14.87
C ILE A 4 4.32 -2.60 -15.75
N THR A 5 5.56 -2.41 -16.16
CA THR A 5 6.36 -3.45 -16.82
C THR A 5 7.12 -4.25 -15.77
N TYR A 6 7.00 -5.56 -15.82
CA TYR A 6 7.80 -6.49 -15.03
C TYR A 6 8.27 -7.63 -15.93
N ASN A 7 9.59 -7.76 -16.10
CA ASN A 7 10.22 -8.80 -16.91
C ASN A 7 9.71 -8.78 -18.36
N ASN A 8 9.69 -7.58 -18.97
CA ASN A 8 9.17 -7.30 -20.31
C ASN A 8 7.69 -7.67 -20.51
N GLN A 9 6.93 -7.84 -19.44
CA GLN A 9 5.49 -8.09 -19.48
C GLN A 9 4.73 -6.98 -18.75
N LYS A 10 3.60 -6.56 -19.32
CA LYS A 10 2.67 -5.65 -18.65
C LYS A 10 1.97 -6.39 -17.51
N LYS A 11 1.95 -5.77 -16.33
CA LYS A 11 1.29 -6.22 -15.11
C LYS A 11 0.46 -5.08 -14.55
N GLU A 12 -0.69 -5.40 -13.98
CA GLU A 12 -1.50 -4.43 -13.27
C GLU A 12 -1.26 -4.57 -11.76
N ILE A 13 -1.09 -3.44 -11.08
CA ILE A 13 -1.00 -3.35 -9.62
C ILE A 13 -2.07 -2.42 -9.07
N PRO A 14 -2.48 -2.59 -7.80
CA PRO A 14 -3.29 -1.61 -7.09
C PRO A 14 -2.66 -0.21 -7.10
N ASP A 15 -3.47 0.82 -7.33
CA ASP A 15 -3.05 2.24 -7.34
C ASP A 15 -3.41 2.95 -6.03
N SER A 16 -4.31 2.37 -5.22
CA SER A 16 -4.71 2.90 -3.92
C SER A 16 -4.98 1.79 -2.89
N LEU A 17 -5.18 2.20 -1.63
CA LEU A 17 -5.45 1.30 -0.50
C LEU A 17 -6.75 0.52 -0.65
N GLU A 18 -7.72 1.11 -1.34
CA GLU A 18 -9.05 0.55 -1.59
C GLU A 18 -8.98 -0.67 -2.52
N GLU A 19 -7.97 -0.71 -3.40
CA GLU A 19 -7.78 -1.75 -4.40
C GLU A 19 -6.97 -2.96 -3.90
N LEU A 20 -6.33 -2.86 -2.73
CA LEU A 20 -5.56 -3.97 -2.15
C LEU A 20 -6.50 -5.15 -1.81
N SER A 21 -6.07 -6.40 -1.95
CA SER A 21 -6.75 -7.52 -1.28
C SER A 21 -6.54 -7.42 0.24
N PRO A 22 -7.35 -8.12 1.08
CA PRO A 22 -7.14 -8.13 2.52
C PRO A 22 -5.71 -8.55 2.92
N LYS A 23 -5.17 -9.56 2.25
CA LYS A 23 -3.80 -10.04 2.47
C LYS A 23 -2.76 -8.97 2.13
N GLU A 24 -2.92 -8.29 1.01
CA GLU A 24 -2.02 -7.20 0.60
C GLU A 24 -2.14 -6.00 1.52
N TYR A 25 -3.35 -5.69 2.00
CA TYR A 25 -3.57 -4.62 2.96
C TYR A 25 -2.94 -4.93 4.32
N TYR A 26 -3.05 -6.15 4.84
CA TYR A 26 -2.32 -6.55 6.05
C TYR A 26 -0.81 -6.37 5.86
N ARG A 27 -0.30 -6.81 4.71
CA ARG A 27 1.12 -6.64 4.40
C ARG A 27 1.51 -5.18 4.29
N TYR A 28 0.66 -4.34 3.68
CA TYR A 28 0.85 -2.89 3.64
C TYR A 28 0.93 -2.32 5.06
N LEU A 29 -0.02 -2.64 5.94
CA LEU A 29 -0.02 -2.20 7.33
C LEU A 29 1.25 -2.63 8.09
N GLU A 30 1.70 -3.88 7.93
CA GLU A 30 2.97 -4.35 8.51
C GLU A 30 4.14 -3.47 8.07
N LEU A 31 4.23 -3.16 6.78
CA LEU A 31 5.30 -2.34 6.26
C LEU A 31 5.20 -0.88 6.71
N VAL A 32 3.99 -0.33 6.86
CA VAL A 32 3.78 1.00 7.43
C VAL A 32 4.26 1.05 8.89
N LEU A 33 3.98 0.01 9.68
CA LEU A 33 4.48 -0.09 11.05
C LEU A 33 6.01 -0.10 11.10
N MET A 34 6.67 -0.89 10.25
CA MET A 34 8.13 -0.92 10.15
C MET A 34 8.71 0.43 9.73
N MET A 35 8.05 1.13 8.80
CA MET A 35 8.51 2.44 8.32
C MET A 35 8.40 3.49 9.44
N ASN A 36 7.26 3.51 10.15
CA ASN A 36 7.03 4.42 11.26
C ASN A 36 7.95 4.14 12.46
N ALA A 37 8.39 2.89 12.65
CA ALA A 37 9.39 2.52 13.64
C ALA A 37 10.83 2.92 13.24
N GLY A 38 11.03 3.44 12.02
CA GLY A 38 12.36 3.75 11.49
C GLY A 38 13.19 2.53 11.09
N GLU A 39 12.61 1.33 11.11
CA GLU A 39 13.29 0.08 10.70
C GLU A 39 13.53 0.04 9.19
N ILE A 40 12.64 0.66 8.41
CA ILE A 40 12.76 0.77 6.96
C ILE A 40 12.54 2.22 6.50
N SER A 41 13.29 2.66 5.50
CA SER A 41 13.06 3.96 4.87
C SER A 41 11.84 3.94 3.93
N PRO A 42 11.27 5.10 3.56
CA PRO A 42 10.17 5.14 2.59
C PRO A 42 10.53 4.53 1.22
N PHE A 43 11.79 4.62 0.81
CA PHE A 43 12.29 3.91 -0.36
C PHE A 43 12.21 2.39 -0.19
N GLN A 44 12.70 1.86 0.94
CA GLN A 44 12.65 0.43 1.23
C GLN A 44 11.22 -0.09 1.37
N MET A 45 10.33 0.72 1.95
CA MET A 45 8.89 0.46 2.02
C MET A 45 8.32 0.30 0.60
N ARG A 46 8.47 1.30 -0.28
CA ARG A 46 8.02 1.22 -1.68
C ARG A 46 8.56 -0.01 -2.40
N CYS A 47 9.84 -0.34 -2.22
CA CYS A 47 10.43 -1.53 -2.81
C CYS A 47 9.78 -2.83 -2.32
N LYS A 48 9.58 -2.96 -1.00
CA LYS A 48 8.94 -4.15 -0.40
C LYS A 48 7.47 -4.27 -0.80
N LEU A 49 6.74 -3.15 -0.88
CA LEU A 49 5.35 -3.11 -1.31
C LEU A 49 5.22 -3.55 -2.77
N LEU A 50 6.00 -2.98 -3.69
CA LEU A 50 5.99 -3.37 -5.11
C LEU A 50 6.28 -4.87 -5.28
N SER A 51 7.27 -5.38 -4.53
CA SER A 51 7.61 -6.81 -4.55
C SER A 51 6.43 -7.69 -4.11
N CYS A 52 5.66 -7.23 -3.11
CA CYS A 52 4.47 -7.92 -2.63
C CYS A 52 3.35 -7.93 -3.68
N LEU A 53 3.07 -6.78 -4.29
CA LEU A 53 2.02 -6.64 -5.32
C LEU A 53 2.32 -7.46 -6.57
N LEU A 54 3.61 -7.61 -6.91
CA LEU A 54 4.06 -8.47 -8.02
C LEU A 54 4.12 -9.96 -7.65
N GLY A 55 3.82 -10.35 -6.41
CA GLY A 55 3.88 -11.73 -5.95
C GLY A 55 5.30 -12.31 -5.94
N MET A 56 6.33 -11.46 -5.81
CA MET A 56 7.72 -11.89 -5.81
C MET A 56 8.06 -12.68 -4.55
N LYS A 57 8.87 -13.73 -4.69
CA LYS A 57 9.36 -14.53 -3.54
C LYS A 57 10.34 -13.76 -2.66
N HIS A 58 11.04 -12.79 -3.24
CA HIS A 58 12.08 -12.01 -2.60
C HIS A 58 11.89 -10.53 -2.91
N SER A 59 12.42 -9.66 -2.04
CA SER A 59 12.40 -8.21 -2.26
C SER A 59 13.11 -7.85 -3.56
N LEU A 60 12.60 -6.86 -4.30
CA LEU A 60 13.25 -6.31 -5.49
C LEU A 60 14.63 -5.73 -5.21
N LEU A 61 14.93 -5.40 -3.94
CA LEU A 61 16.28 -5.00 -3.51
C LEU A 61 17.31 -6.13 -3.68
N LEU A 62 16.85 -7.39 -3.79
CA LEU A 62 17.69 -8.56 -4.04
C LEU A 62 17.74 -8.95 -5.52
N CYS A 63 16.91 -8.33 -6.37
CA CYS A 63 17.03 -8.45 -7.81
C CYS A 63 18.32 -7.79 -8.28
N ARG A 64 18.83 -8.21 -9.45
CA ARG A 64 20.04 -7.66 -10.05
C ARG A 64 19.81 -7.42 -11.54
N GLY A 65 20.52 -6.44 -12.08
CA GLY A 65 20.50 -6.11 -13.51
C GLY A 65 19.22 -5.42 -13.95
N GLU A 66 18.86 -5.61 -15.22
CA GLU A 66 17.80 -4.87 -15.92
C GLU A 66 16.44 -4.90 -15.21
N ILE A 67 16.08 -6.03 -14.59
CA ILE A 67 14.81 -6.16 -13.85
C ILE A 67 14.77 -5.22 -12.64
N GLN A 68 15.90 -5.03 -11.96
CA GLN A 68 15.95 -4.13 -10.81
C GLN A 68 15.79 -2.68 -11.27
N GLU A 69 16.49 -2.28 -12.33
CA GLU A 69 16.43 -0.92 -12.88
C GLU A 69 15.02 -0.59 -13.41
N GLU A 70 14.40 -1.54 -14.13
CA GLU A 70 13.02 -1.44 -14.62
C GLU A 70 12.03 -1.19 -13.48
N LEU A 71 12.11 -1.96 -12.40
CA LEU A 71 11.20 -1.80 -11.25
C LEU A 71 11.47 -0.54 -10.45
N LEU A 72 12.74 -0.15 -10.29
CA LEU A 72 13.12 1.06 -9.57
C LEU A 72 12.63 2.33 -10.30
N ALA A 73 12.71 2.36 -11.63
CA ALA A 73 12.19 3.45 -12.45
C ALA A 73 10.66 3.62 -12.32
N GLN A 74 9.95 2.56 -11.95
CA GLN A 74 8.50 2.52 -11.84
C GLN A 74 8.00 2.65 -10.39
N LEU A 75 8.86 2.91 -9.40
CA LEU A 75 8.43 3.19 -8.02
C LEU A 75 7.41 4.34 -7.88
N PRO A 76 7.41 5.40 -8.71
CA PRO A 76 6.37 6.42 -8.67
C PRO A 76 4.95 5.87 -8.93
N ALA A 77 4.83 4.66 -9.48
CA ALA A 77 3.54 3.99 -9.59
C ALA A 77 2.87 3.82 -8.22
N LEU A 78 3.63 3.73 -7.13
CA LEU A 78 3.13 3.57 -5.76
C LEU A 78 2.83 4.88 -5.02
N ASP A 79 2.95 6.04 -5.66
CA ASP A 79 2.76 7.32 -4.97
C ASP A 79 1.34 7.48 -4.38
N GLY A 80 0.33 6.77 -4.90
CA GLY A 80 -1.04 6.74 -4.35
C GLY A 80 -1.16 6.13 -2.94
N PHE A 81 -0.13 5.44 -2.46
CA PHE A 81 -0.05 4.88 -1.11
C PHE A 81 0.61 5.82 -0.09
N PHE A 82 1.04 7.01 -0.53
CA PHE A 82 1.75 7.97 0.30
C PHE A 82 1.14 9.36 0.17
N ASP A 83 1.18 10.11 1.27
CA ASP A 83 0.98 11.54 1.28
C ASP A 83 2.37 12.18 1.14
N ILE A 84 2.65 12.65 -0.08
CA ILE A 84 3.98 13.17 -0.45
C ILE A 84 3.99 14.68 -0.26
N THR A 85 4.86 15.17 0.61
CA THR A 85 5.04 16.60 0.85
C THR A 85 6.48 17.02 0.60
N SER A 86 6.67 18.31 0.27
CA SER A 86 8.00 18.90 0.15
C SER A 86 8.22 19.81 1.34
N GLN A 87 9.18 19.48 2.19
CA GLN A 87 9.58 20.28 3.34
C GLN A 87 11.07 20.61 3.20
N GLU A 88 11.40 21.90 3.18
CA GLU A 88 12.79 22.39 3.12
C GLU A 88 13.62 21.81 1.94
N GLY A 89 12.97 21.51 0.81
CA GLY A 89 13.61 20.91 -0.36
C GLY A 89 13.80 19.39 -0.28
N MET A 90 13.38 18.76 0.81
CA MET A 90 13.32 17.30 0.95
C MET A 90 11.91 16.78 0.69
N THR A 91 11.82 15.70 -0.10
CA THR A 91 10.56 14.98 -0.31
C THR A 91 10.32 14.04 0.87
N VAL A 92 9.26 14.30 1.62
CA VAL A 92 8.79 13.47 2.72
C VAL A 92 7.67 12.57 2.21
N TYR A 93 7.74 11.28 2.56
CA TYR A 93 6.77 10.27 2.18
C TYR A 93 6.12 9.71 3.43
N ASP A 94 4.89 10.14 3.70
CA ASP A 94 4.10 9.60 4.80
C ASP A 94 3.16 8.53 4.26
N ALA A 95 3.09 7.36 4.91
CA ALA A 95 2.19 6.30 4.46
C ALA A 95 0.72 6.70 4.68
N ARG A 96 -0.09 6.56 3.64
CA ARG A 96 -1.51 6.85 3.72
C ARG A 96 -2.22 5.81 4.59
N LEU A 97 -2.83 6.26 5.67
CA LEU A 97 -3.64 5.41 6.57
C LEU A 97 -5.07 5.89 6.71
N LYS A 98 -5.39 7.09 6.20
CA LYS A 98 -6.75 7.65 6.21
C LYS A 98 -7.60 6.96 5.15
N THR A 99 -8.09 5.78 5.48
CA THR A 99 -9.02 5.01 4.64
C THR A 99 -10.17 4.52 5.51
N GLY A 100 -11.41 4.63 5.01
CA GLY A 100 -12.62 4.12 5.67
C GLY A 100 -12.77 2.59 5.55
N ARG A 101 -11.71 1.89 5.16
CA ARG A 101 -11.77 0.49 4.77
C ARG A 101 -11.83 -0.42 5.99
N ASN A 102 -12.99 -1.03 6.20
CA ASN A 102 -13.20 -2.06 7.21
C ASN A 102 -12.73 -3.45 6.73
N LEU A 103 -11.73 -4.02 7.40
CA LEU A 103 -11.25 -5.39 7.12
C LEU A 103 -11.59 -6.41 8.19
N LEU A 104 -12.33 -6.02 9.22
CA LEU A 104 -12.80 -6.94 10.26
C LEU A 104 -13.62 -8.11 9.69
N PRO A 105 -14.41 -7.91 8.60
CA PRO A 105 -15.08 -9.01 7.92
C PRO A 105 -14.14 -10.04 7.27
N ALA A 106 -12.94 -9.63 6.85
CA ALA A 106 -11.99 -10.51 6.19
C ALA A 106 -10.99 -11.17 7.17
N TYR A 107 -10.98 -10.72 8.43
CA TYR A 107 -10.07 -11.23 9.43
C TYR A 107 -10.60 -12.52 10.06
N LYS A 108 -10.07 -13.67 9.65
CA LYS A 108 -10.32 -14.98 10.30
C LYS A 108 -11.81 -15.29 10.48
N GLU A 109 -12.61 -15.01 9.46
CA GLU A 109 -14.02 -15.38 9.39
C GLU A 109 -14.88 -14.77 10.52
N TRP A 110 -14.90 -13.44 10.55
CA TRP A 110 -15.97 -12.53 10.99
C TRP A 110 -17.14 -13.09 11.83
N LYS A 111 -17.45 -12.40 12.94
CA LYS A 111 -18.20 -12.96 14.07
C LYS A 111 -19.67 -12.58 14.15
N GLY A 112 -20.10 -11.53 13.46
CA GLY A 112 -21.52 -11.17 13.40
C GLY A 112 -21.80 -9.66 13.27
N PRO A 113 -23.08 -9.24 13.33
CA PRO A 113 -23.59 -7.96 12.78
C PRO A 113 -22.95 -6.66 13.32
N GLY A 114 -22.19 -6.74 14.40
CA GLY A 114 -21.39 -5.65 14.93
C GLY A 114 -20.14 -5.36 14.10
N ASP A 115 -19.47 -6.35 13.50
CA ASP A 115 -18.29 -6.07 12.66
C ASP A 115 -18.67 -5.53 11.25
N MET A 116 -19.86 -4.91 11.14
CA MET A 116 -20.57 -4.48 9.91
C MET A 116 -20.88 -2.97 9.79
N LEU A 117 -21.25 -2.28 10.88
CA LEU A 117 -21.04 -0.81 10.96
C LEU A 117 -19.59 -0.49 11.31
N SER A 118 -18.82 -1.55 11.51
CA SER A 118 -17.39 -1.55 11.50
C SER A 118 -16.87 -0.80 10.28
N GLY A 119 -16.10 0.24 10.57
CA GLY A 119 -15.62 1.19 9.58
C GLY A 119 -16.47 2.43 9.36
N ILE A 120 -17.65 2.62 9.99
CA ILE A 120 -18.52 3.78 9.69
C ILE A 120 -19.19 4.45 10.94
N THR A 121 -19.26 5.79 10.92
CA THR A 121 -19.99 6.78 11.78
C THR A 121 -21.48 6.52 12.11
N PHE A 122 -22.14 7.35 12.95
CA PHE A 122 -23.38 8.03 12.51
C PHE A 122 -23.04 9.43 11.97
N GLY A 123 -21.97 10.08 12.45
CA GLY A 123 -21.49 11.39 12.01
C GLY A 123 -20.62 11.38 10.75
N GLN A 124 -19.75 10.39 10.50
CA GLN A 124 -19.10 10.11 9.19
C GLN A 124 -19.98 9.28 8.30
N PHE A 125 -20.97 8.65 8.90
CA PHE A 125 -22.10 8.16 8.16
C PHE A 125 -22.91 9.36 7.68
N ILE A 126 -23.03 10.44 8.46
CA ILE A 126 -23.69 11.71 8.11
C ILE A 126 -22.78 12.72 7.37
N GLU A 127 -21.47 12.75 7.55
CA GLU A 127 -20.43 13.51 6.79
C GLU A 127 -20.00 12.69 5.56
N CYS A 128 -20.36 11.40 5.47
CA CYS A 128 -20.54 10.71 4.20
C CYS A 128 -21.97 10.89 3.64
N MET A 129 -22.90 11.55 4.36
CA MET A 129 -24.23 11.98 3.85
C MET A 129 -24.36 13.50 3.62
N GLY A 130 -23.31 14.30 3.85
CA GLY A 130 -23.33 15.77 3.84
C GLY A 130 -22.16 16.37 3.08
#